data_AF-A0A7C7NMS6-F1
#
_entry.id   AF-A0A7C7NMS6-F1
#
_cell.length_a   1.000
_cell.length_b   1.000
_cell.length_c   1.000
_cell.angle_alpha   90.00
_cell.angle_beta   90.00
_cell.angle_gamma   90.00
#
_symmetry.space_group_name_H-M   'P 1'
#
loop_
_entity.id
_entity.type
_entity.pdbx_description
1 polymer ?
#
loop_
_entity_poly.entity_id
_entity_poly.type
_entity_poly.pdbx_seq_one_letter_code
_entity_poly.pdbx_strand_id
1 'polypeptide(L)'
;PNFPNPFNPVTTLRYDLPEDSQVSIMIYDIMGRKVKTLVNKSQNAGFKATIWDATNDLGQPVSAGIYLYTIQAGDFRQTRKMVLLK
;
A
#
# COMPACT_ATOMS: atom_id res chain seq x y z
N PRO A 1 -4.72 -6.28 5.15
CA PRO A 1 -5.66 -5.18 5.49
C PRO A 1 -4.89 -3.93 5.90
N ASN A 2 -5.47 -2.74 5.70
CA ASN A 2 -4.91 -1.50 6.23
C ASN A 2 -5.57 -1.11 7.56
N PHE A 3 -4.78 -0.69 8.54
CA PHE A 3 -5.27 -0.17 9.82
C PHE A 3 -4.31 0.89 10.37
N PRO A 4 -4.81 2.06 10.81
CA PRO A 4 -6.22 2.48 10.82
C PRO A 4 -6.79 2.74 9.40
N ASN A 5 -8.12 2.73 9.27
CA ASN A 5 -8.88 3.15 8.09
C ASN A 5 -10.29 3.62 8.50
N PRO A 6 -10.65 4.91 8.36
CA PRO A 6 -9.83 6.02 7.83
C PRO A 6 -8.54 6.28 8.64
N PHE A 7 -7.55 6.93 8.04
CA PHE A 7 -6.23 7.16 8.66
C PHE A 7 -5.76 8.62 8.60
N ASN A 8 -4.81 8.98 9.46
CA ASN A 8 -4.22 10.32 9.56
C ASN A 8 -2.80 10.31 10.18
N PRO A 9 -1.74 10.73 9.46
CA PRO A 9 -1.50 10.48 8.04
C PRO A 9 -0.94 9.07 7.81
N VAL A 10 -0.88 8.23 8.85
CA VAL A 10 -0.20 6.94 8.82
C VAL A 10 -1.19 5.77 8.83
N THR A 11 -0.99 4.80 7.94
CA THR A 11 -1.68 3.49 7.98
C THR A 11 -0.71 2.34 7.75
N THR A 12 -0.96 1.20 8.38
CA THR A 12 -0.14 -0.01 8.24
C THR A 12 -0.86 -1.01 7.35
N LEU A 13 -0.22 -1.39 6.24
CA LEU A 13 -0.65 -2.43 5.32
C LEU A 13 -0.06 -3.77 5.76
N ARG A 14 -0.91 -4.66 6.28
CA ARG A 14 -0.54 -6.03 6.66
C ARG A 14 -0.94 -7.03 5.59
N TYR A 15 -0.07 -7.99 5.31
CA TYR A 15 -0.28 -9.07 4.35
C TYR A 15 0.49 -10.31 4.79
N ASP A 16 0.03 -11.47 4.33
CA ASP A 16 0.69 -12.75 4.55
C ASP A 16 1.19 -13.27 3.22
N LEU A 17 2.36 -13.88 3.23
CA LEU A 17 3.00 -14.50 2.07
C LEU A 17 3.10 -16.00 2.33
N PRO A 18 2.37 -16.86 1.59
CA PRO A 18 2.44 -18.30 1.82
C PRO A 18 3.79 -18.90 1.43
N GLU A 19 4.54 -18.24 0.54
CA GLU A 19 5.84 -18.64 0.04
C GLU A 19 6.72 -17.43 -0.30
N ASP A 20 7.99 -17.68 -0.59
CA ASP A 20 8.93 -16.65 -1.03
C ASP A 20 8.49 -16.10 -2.39
N SER A 21 8.40 -14.78 -2.53
CA SER A 21 7.82 -14.15 -3.72
C SER A 21 8.37 -12.74 -3.97
N GLN A 22 8.39 -12.32 -5.23
CA GLN A 22 8.56 -10.90 -5.60
C GLN A 22 7.27 -10.15 -5.25
N VAL A 23 7.36 -9.22 -4.30
CA VAL A 23 6.21 -8.44 -3.83
C VAL A 23 6.26 -7.02 -4.37
N SER A 24 5.15 -6.58 -4.93
CA SER A 24 4.91 -5.19 -5.31
C SER A 24 3.72 -4.62 -4.54
N ILE A 25 3.92 -3.49 -3.86
CA ILE A 25 2.85 -2.73 -3.22
C ILE A 25 2.90 -1.31 -3.73
N MET A 26 1.83 -0.89 -4.39
CA MET A 26 1.70 0.42 -5.01
C MET A 26 0.44 1.12 -4.53
N ILE A 27 0.54 2.43 -4.31
CA ILE A 27 -0.57 3.32 -3.99
C ILE A 27 -0.98 4.08 -5.23
N TYR A 28 -2.29 4.21 -5.43
CA TYR A 28 -2.92 4.94 -6.52
C TYR A 28 -3.96 5.90 -5.96
N ASP A 29 -4.21 7.00 -6.65
CA ASP A 29 -5.38 7.82 -6.39
C ASP A 29 -6.64 7.26 -7.08
N ILE A 30 -7.78 7.91 -6.86
CA ILE A 30 -9.07 7.48 -7.43
C ILE A 30 -9.12 7.54 -8.97
N MET A 31 -8.22 8.31 -9.60
CA MET A 31 -8.10 8.37 -11.06
C MET A 31 -7.17 7.27 -11.60
N GLY A 32 -6.63 6.40 -10.74
CA GLY A 32 -5.70 5.34 -11.12
C GLY A 32 -4.27 5.83 -11.36
N ARG A 33 -3.94 7.08 -11.00
CA ARG A 33 -2.56 7.58 -11.12
C ARG A 33 -1.72 7.00 -9.99
N LYS A 34 -0.53 6.48 -10.31
CA LYS A 34 0.40 5.95 -9.30
C LYS A 34 0.91 7.10 -8.43
N VAL A 35 0.74 6.94 -7.12
CA VAL A 35 1.13 7.92 -6.10
C VAL A 35 2.46 7.53 -5.45
N LYS A 36 2.58 6.28 -5.02
CA LYS A 36 3.76 5.78 -4.31
C LYS A 36 4.03 4.30 -4.56
N THR A 37 5.28 3.93 -4.65
CA THR A 37 5.76 2.55 -4.62
C THR A 37 6.25 2.26 -3.21
N LEU A 38 5.51 1.45 -2.43
CA LEU A 38 5.86 1.12 -1.04
C LEU A 38 6.80 -0.07 -0.94
N VAL A 39 6.60 -1.07 -1.79
CA VAL A 39 7.41 -2.29 -1.83
C VAL A 39 7.58 -2.68 -3.29
N ASN A 40 8.79 -3.07 -3.68
CA ASN A 40 9.09 -3.69 -4.96
C ASN A 40 10.34 -4.57 -4.84
N LYS A 41 10.23 -5.69 -4.13
CA LYS A 41 11.37 -6.58 -3.84
C LYS A 41 10.93 -8.00 -3.50
N SER A 42 11.86 -8.96 -3.63
CA SER A 42 11.69 -10.31 -3.12
C SER A 42 11.57 -10.29 -1.60
N GLN A 43 10.62 -11.05 -1.09
CA GLN A 43 10.40 -11.24 0.34
C GLN A 43 10.15 -12.72 0.61
N ASN A 44 10.73 -13.22 1.70
CA ASN A 44 10.47 -14.57 2.14
C ASN A 44 9.04 -14.71 2.66
N ALA A 45 8.56 -15.94 2.79
CA ALA A 45 7.26 -16.27 3.35
C ALA A 45 7.00 -15.67 4.74
N GLY A 46 5.74 -15.68 5.15
CA GLY A 46 5.23 -15.26 6.44
C GLY A 46 4.66 -13.84 6.48
N PHE A 47 4.15 -13.47 7.66
CA PHE A 47 3.49 -12.19 7.89
C PHE A 47 4.42 -10.99 7.69
N LYS A 48 3.94 -10.03 6.89
CA LYS A 48 4.62 -8.77 6.62
C LYS A 48 3.74 -7.56 6.93
N ALA A 49 4.39 -6.44 7.15
CA ALA A 49 3.76 -5.14 7.26
C ALA A 49 4.58 -4.08 6.53
N THR A 50 3.92 -3.11 5.92
CA THR A 50 4.54 -1.87 5.44
C THR A 50 3.69 -0.68 5.86
N ILE A 51 4.32 0.47 6.01
CA ILE A 51 3.66 1.71 6.44
C ILE A 51 3.54 2.63 5.23
N TRP A 52 2.37 3.25 5.10
CA TRP A 52 2.21 4.43 4.27
C TRP A 52 1.95 5.64 5.15
N ASP A 53 2.67 6.71 4.87
CA ASP A 53 2.76 7.98 5.59
C ASP A 53 2.07 9.12 4.84
N ALA A 54 1.15 8.80 3.92
CA ALA A 54 0.47 9.76 3.06
C ALA A 54 1.42 10.67 2.25
N THR A 55 2.57 10.15 1.81
CA THR A 55 3.45 10.85 0.85
C THR A 55 3.47 10.16 -0.52
N ASN A 56 3.91 10.87 -1.55
CA ASN A 56 4.17 10.35 -2.90
C ASN A 56 5.61 9.81 -3.05
N ASP A 57 5.98 9.35 -4.24
CA ASP A 57 7.35 8.87 -4.55
C ASP A 57 8.45 9.95 -4.37
N LEU A 58 8.09 11.23 -4.35
CA LEU A 58 9.01 12.36 -4.08
C LEU A 58 9.07 12.72 -2.58
N GLY A 59 8.39 11.97 -1.71
CA GLY A 59 8.30 12.25 -0.27
C GLY A 59 7.39 13.44 0.08
N GLN A 60 6.61 13.94 -0.87
CA GLN A 60 5.71 15.07 -0.65
C GLN A 60 4.35 14.58 -0.12
N PRO A 61 3.75 15.26 0.88
CA PRO A 61 2.41 14.92 1.36
C PRO A 61 1.37 14.97 0.25
N VAL A 62 0.43 14.02 0.27
CA VAL A 62 -0.73 14.01 -0.62
C VAL A 62 -1.97 14.56 0.07
N SER A 63 -2.93 15.05 -0.71
CA SER A 63 -4.16 15.62 -0.15
C SER A 63 -5.07 14.54 0.44
N ALA A 64 -5.90 14.94 1.41
CA ALA A 64 -6.98 14.10 1.92
C ALA A 64 -7.87 13.55 0.78
N GLY A 65 -8.39 12.34 0.95
CA GLY A 65 -9.20 11.70 -0.07
C GLY A 65 -9.13 10.17 -0.06
N ILE A 66 -9.66 9.59 -1.13
CA ILE A 66 -9.69 8.14 -1.33
C ILE A 66 -8.47 7.71 -2.14
N TYR A 67 -7.81 6.68 -1.64
CA TYR A 67 -6.67 6.03 -2.29
C TYR A 67 -6.92 4.54 -2.42
N LEU A 68 -6.25 3.92 -3.38
CA LEU A 68 -6.23 2.48 -3.58
C LEU A 68 -4.81 1.97 -3.35
N TYR A 69 -4.64 0.89 -2.61
CA TYR A 69 -3.39 0.13 -2.65
C TYR A 69 -3.60 -1.17 -3.42
N THR A 70 -2.64 -1.51 -4.25
CA THR A 70 -2.54 -2.82 -4.89
C THR A 70 -1.37 -3.57 -4.27
N ILE A 71 -1.60 -4.81 -3.84
CA ILE A 71 -0.55 -5.77 -3.53
C ILE A 71 -0.52 -6.84 -4.62
N GLN A 72 0.67 -7.16 -5.11
CA GLN A 72 0.92 -8.23 -6.07
C GLN A 72 2.07 -9.11 -5.58
N ALA A 73 1.89 -10.42 -5.63
CA ALA A 73 2.89 -11.44 -5.32
C ALA A 73 2.66 -12.65 -6.23
N GLY A 74 3.55 -12.89 -7.19
CA GLY A 74 3.32 -13.86 -8.26
C GLY A 74 2.02 -13.55 -9.03
N ASP A 75 1.14 -14.54 -9.16
CA ASP A 75 -0.18 -14.42 -9.80
C ASP A 75 -1.24 -13.81 -8.88
N PHE A 76 -0.97 -13.73 -7.57
CA PHE A 76 -1.89 -13.09 -6.63
C PHE A 76 -1.87 -11.57 -6.81
N ARG A 77 -3.06 -10.98 -6.98
CA ARG A 77 -3.24 -9.53 -7.01
C ARG A 77 -4.49 -9.14 -6.23
N GLN A 78 -4.34 -8.20 -5.29
CA GLN A 78 -5.46 -7.67 -4.54
C GLN A 78 -5.38 -6.14 -4.47
N THR A 79 -6.51 -5.48 -4.72
CA THR A 79 -6.65 -4.03 -4.56
C THR A 79 -7.61 -3.74 -3.41
N ARG A 80 -7.27 -2.78 -2.54
CA ARG A 80 -8.20 -2.31 -1.49
C ARG A 80 -8.21 -0.78 -1.38
N LYS A 81 -9.35 -0.27 -0.91
CA LYS A 81 -9.63 1.15 -0.72
C LYS A 81 -9.18 1.64 0.66
N MET A 82 -8.61 2.83 0.71
CA MET A 82 -8.20 3.55 1.92
C MET A 82 -8.74 4.98 1.91
N VAL A 83 -9.01 5.54 3.09
CA VAL A 83 -9.51 6.91 3.24
C VAL A 83 -8.54 7.70 4.12
N LEU A 84 -7.90 8.72 3.55
CA LEU A 84 -7.05 9.69 4.27
C LEU A 84 -7.92 10.86 4.74
N LEU A 85 -7.94 11.14 6.04
CA LEU A 85 -8.81 12.17 6.63
C LEU A 85 -8.25 13.58 6.45
N LYS A 86 -7.17 13.93 7.15
CA LYS A 86 -6.33 15.14 7.00
C LYS A 86 -5.42 15.28 8.21
#